data_AF-A0A661VJF1-F1
#
_entry.id   AF-A0A661VJF1-F1
#
_cell.length_a   1.000
_cell.length_b   1.000
_cell.length_c   1.000
_cell.angle_alpha   90.00
_cell.angle_beta   90.00
_cell.angle_gamma   90.00
#
_symmetry.space_group_name_H-M   'P 1'
#
loop_
_entity.id
_entity.type
_entity.pdbx_description
1 polymer ?
#
loop_
_entity_poly.entity_id
_entity_poly.type
_entity_poly.pdbx_seq_one_letter_code
_entity_poly.pdbx_strand_id
1 'polypeptide(L)'
;MWKTGKLTDKSQILAFLETDRLYAAYAIGDLEPEMFARSAWAGAERDGRMEALVLHYTGLEPPPLLLMGDVGGLRAILEETLCPERVYLTCRTEHLPVTRDFYVWDRTIPMWRMVLQPPSFQSV
;
A
#
# COMPACT_ATOMS: atom_id res chain seq x y z
N MET A 1 11.95 10.98 14.05
CA MET A 1 10.79 10.27 14.62
C MET A 1 9.73 10.18 13.53
N TRP A 2 9.02 9.07 13.41
CA TRP A 2 7.93 8.95 12.44
C TRP A 2 6.69 9.71 12.94
N LYS A 3 6.03 10.41 12.03
CA LYS A 3 4.69 10.96 12.25
C LYS A 3 3.71 10.19 11.38
N THR A 4 2.80 9.47 12.01
CA THR A 4 1.80 8.65 11.33
C THR A 4 0.43 9.34 11.31
N GLY A 5 -0.38 9.05 10.30
CA GLY A 5 -1.71 9.65 10.21
C GLY A 5 -2.57 9.06 9.11
N LYS A 6 -3.89 9.18 9.27
CA LYS A 6 -4.85 8.84 8.22
C LYS A 6 -4.74 9.82 7.06
N LEU A 7 -4.86 9.32 5.83
CA LEU A 7 -4.83 10.11 4.62
C LEU A 7 -6.22 10.14 3.98
N THR A 8 -6.64 11.32 3.53
CA THR A 8 -7.91 11.51 2.81
C THR A 8 -7.74 12.28 1.50
N ASP A 9 -6.58 12.90 1.27
CA ASP A 9 -6.28 13.59 0.02
C ASP A 9 -5.80 12.59 -1.04
N LYS A 10 -6.66 12.34 -2.04
CA LYS A 10 -6.38 11.45 -3.16
C LYS A 10 -5.16 11.87 -3.97
N SER A 11 -4.91 13.17 -4.10
CA SER A 11 -3.78 13.69 -4.89
C SER A 11 -2.46 13.42 -4.18
N GLN A 12 -2.43 13.59 -2.85
CA GLN A 12 -1.27 13.24 -2.03
C GLN A 12 -0.97 11.74 -2.08
N ILE A 13 -2.01 10.90 -1.96
CA ILE A 13 -1.86 9.44 -2.04
C ILE A 13 -1.36 9.04 -3.43
N LEU A 14 -1.97 9.55 -4.50
CA LEU A 14 -1.57 9.27 -5.88
C LEU A 14 -0.12 9.66 -6.13
N ALA A 15 0.31 10.85 -5.69
CA ALA A 15 1.69 11.31 -5.87
C ALA A 15 2.72 10.34 -5.27
N PHE A 16 2.40 9.71 -4.13
CA PHE A 16 3.26 8.69 -3.53
C PHE A 16 3.20 7.35 -4.28
N LEU A 17 2.01 6.90 -4.66
CA LEU A 17 1.82 5.68 -5.44
C LEU A 17 2.56 5.73 -6.79
N GLU A 18 2.62 6.90 -7.42
CA GLU A 18 3.34 7.13 -8.68
C GLU A 18 4.86 6.96 -8.58
N THR A 19 5.44 6.98 -7.36
CA THR A 19 6.88 6.71 -7.18
C THR A 19 7.26 5.28 -7.59
N ASP A 20 6.30 4.35 -7.59
CA ASP A 20 6.39 3.03 -8.23
C ASP A 20 5.00 2.62 -8.74
N ARG A 21 4.57 3.26 -9.83
CA ARG A 21 3.26 3.02 -10.45
C ARG A 21 3.01 1.54 -10.76
N LEU A 22 4.04 0.79 -11.16
CA LEU A 22 3.89 -0.61 -11.55
C LEU A 22 3.53 -1.50 -10.36
N TYR A 23 4.17 -1.26 -9.21
CA TYR A 23 3.81 -1.89 -7.95
C TYR A 23 2.52 -1.33 -7.33
N ALA A 24 2.22 -0.06 -7.57
CA ALA A 24 1.03 0.59 -7.04
C ALA A 24 -0.23 0.40 -7.89
N ALA A 25 -0.15 -0.19 -9.09
CA ALA A 25 -1.25 -0.23 -10.05
C ALA A 25 -2.61 -0.66 -9.49
N TYR A 26 -2.63 -1.66 -8.59
CA TYR A 26 -3.85 -2.06 -7.86
C TYR A 26 -4.38 -0.94 -6.95
N ALA A 27 -3.53 -0.43 -6.05
CA ALA A 27 -3.89 0.64 -5.10
C ALA A 27 -4.27 1.96 -5.79
N ILE A 28 -3.75 2.24 -6.98
CA ILE A 28 -4.17 3.40 -7.78
C ILE A 28 -5.65 3.29 -8.17
N GLY A 29 -6.14 2.09 -8.47
CA GLY A 29 -7.56 1.85 -8.73
C GLY A 29 -8.45 2.14 -7.51
N ASP A 30 -7.93 1.96 -6.29
CA ASP A 30 -8.67 2.23 -5.06
C ASP A 30 -8.84 3.73 -4.75
N LEU A 31 -8.30 4.61 -5.59
CA LEU A 31 -8.58 6.05 -5.55
C LEU A 31 -9.90 6.43 -6.24
N GLU A 32 -10.52 5.52 -7.00
CA GLU A 32 -11.84 5.76 -7.59
C GLU A 32 -12.91 5.99 -6.50
N PRO A 33 -13.95 6.83 -6.74
CA PRO A 33 -14.87 7.28 -5.70
C PRO A 33 -15.47 6.16 -4.83
N GLU A 34 -15.99 5.10 -5.44
CA GLU A 34 -16.65 4.00 -4.72
C GLU A 34 -15.67 3.12 -3.94
N MET A 35 -14.48 2.90 -4.49
CA MET A 35 -13.43 2.09 -3.90
C MET A 35 -12.77 2.83 -2.74
N PHE A 36 -12.54 4.13 -2.93
CA PHE A 36 -11.98 5.00 -1.91
C PHE A 36 -12.87 5.11 -0.69
N ALA A 37 -14.20 5.14 -0.88
CA ALA A 37 -15.17 5.12 0.23
C ALA A 37 -15.09 3.85 1.08
N ARG A 38 -14.52 2.76 0.54
CA ARG A 38 -14.27 1.49 1.23
C ARG A 38 -12.79 1.27 1.57
N SER A 39 -11.97 2.32 1.49
CA SER A 39 -10.54 2.26 1.73
C SER A 39 -10.15 3.09 2.94
N ALA A 40 -9.33 2.52 3.80
CA ALA A 40 -8.58 3.27 4.81
C ALA A 40 -7.15 3.44 4.34
N TRP A 41 -6.65 4.68 4.35
CA TRP A 41 -5.30 5.02 3.96
C TRP A 41 -4.55 5.61 5.15
N ALA A 42 -3.30 5.21 5.34
CA ALA A 42 -2.42 5.76 6.35
C ALA A 42 -1.03 6.01 5.78
N GLY A 43 -0.40 7.10 6.19
CA GLY A 43 0.95 7.47 5.78
C GLY A 43 1.87 7.68 6.98
N ALA A 44 3.17 7.51 6.76
CA ALA A 44 4.22 7.90 7.70
C ALA A 44 5.13 8.94 7.05
N GLU A 45 5.38 10.00 7.81
CA GLU A 45 6.22 11.11 7.43
C GLU A 45 7.46 11.19 8.32
N ARG A 46 8.60 11.52 7.71
CA ARG A 46 9.84 11.89 8.38
C ARG A 46 10.41 13.11 7.66
N ASP A 47 10.84 14.11 8.42
CA ASP A 47 11.45 15.35 7.92
C ASP A 47 10.62 16.07 6.83
N GLY A 48 9.29 16.13 7.00
CA GLY A 48 8.40 16.80 6.05
C GLY A 48 8.02 15.96 4.83
N ARG A 49 8.50 14.72 4.72
CA ARG A 49 8.31 13.87 3.55
C ARG A 49 7.62 12.56 3.91
N MET A 50 6.58 12.22 3.16
CA MET A 50 5.94 10.90 3.28
C MET A 50 6.88 9.85 2.68
N GLU A 51 7.18 8.81 3.46
CA GLU A 51 8.10 7.74 3.05
C GLU A 51 7.47 6.36 3.15
N ALA A 52 6.30 6.22 3.76
CA ALA A 52 5.54 4.98 3.79
C ALA A 52 4.04 5.22 3.67
N LEU A 53 3.34 4.25 3.09
CA LEU A 53 1.90 4.25 2.84
C LEU A 53 1.34 2.85 3.08
N VAL A 54 0.18 2.78 3.73
CA VAL A 54 -0.63 1.56 3.88
C VAL A 54 -2.04 1.82 3.38
N LEU A 55 -2.55 0.88 2.59
CA LEU A 55 -3.94 0.80 2.14
C LEU A 55 -4.59 -0.42 2.78
N HIS A 56 -5.76 -0.25 3.37
CA HIS A 56 -6.68 -1.32 3.73
C HIS A 56 -8.00 -1.16 2.97
N TYR A 57 -8.34 -2.12 2.11
CA TYR A 57 -9.56 -2.09 1.31
C TYR A 57 -10.58 -3.11 1.81
N THR A 58 -11.78 -2.67 2.17
CA THR A 58 -12.83 -3.54 2.75
C THR A 58 -13.89 -3.97 1.74
N GLY A 59 -13.65 -3.82 0.44
CA GLY A 59 -14.57 -4.26 -0.61
C GLY A 59 -14.43 -5.73 -1.03
N LEU A 60 -13.44 -6.45 -0.48
CA LEU A 60 -13.16 -7.87 -0.75
C LEU A 60 -12.99 -8.64 0.57
N GLU A 61 -13.10 -9.97 0.49
CA GLU A 61 -12.93 -10.87 1.63
C GLU A 61 -11.94 -11.98 1.27
N PRO A 62 -10.81 -12.12 2.01
CA PRO A 62 -10.31 -11.23 3.05
C PRO A 62 -9.93 -9.82 2.54
N PRO A 63 -10.01 -8.78 3.38
CA PRO A 63 -9.75 -7.41 2.95
C PRO A 63 -8.25 -7.21 2.66
N PRO A 64 -7.86 -6.72 1.47
CA PRO A 64 -6.47 -6.48 1.13
C PRO A 64 -5.81 -5.42 2.02
N LEU A 65 -4.57 -5.69 2.44
CA LEU A 65 -3.68 -4.72 3.07
C LEU A 65 -2.42 -4.58 2.23
N LEU A 66 -2.23 -3.43 1.59
CA LEU A 66 -1.05 -3.14 0.78
C LEU A 66 -0.08 -2.23 1.54
N LEU A 67 1.20 -2.61 1.55
CA LEU A 67 2.29 -1.87 2.17
C LEU A 67 3.22 -1.32 1.09
N MET A 68 3.64 -0.06 1.20
CA MET A 68 4.58 0.58 0.27
C MET A 68 5.50 1.56 0.99
N GLY A 69 6.79 1.54 0.68
CA GLY A 69 7.78 2.51 1.17
C GLY A 69 8.72 1.98 2.26
N ASP A 70 9.20 2.88 3.11
CA ASP A 70 10.20 2.64 4.16
C ASP A 70 9.69 1.69 5.25
N VAL A 71 10.50 0.69 5.63
CA VAL A 71 10.16 -0.34 6.62
C VAL A 71 9.85 0.25 8.00
N GLY A 72 10.60 1.26 8.44
CA GLY A 72 10.39 1.92 9.72
C GLY A 72 9.09 2.73 9.74
N GLY A 73 8.77 3.40 8.63
CA GLY A 73 7.50 4.11 8.48
C GLY A 73 6.30 3.14 8.46
N LEU A 74 6.43 2.01 7.76
CA LEU A 74 5.41 0.96 7.74
C LEU A 74 5.17 0.37 9.13
N ARG A 75 6.24 0.09 9.88
CA ARG A 75 6.13 -0.34 11.28
C ARG A 75 5.32 0.65 12.10
N ALA A 76 5.68 1.93 12.05
CA ALA A 76 4.98 2.96 12.80
C ALA A 76 3.49 3.02 12.43
N ILE A 77 3.14 2.89 11.15
CA ILE A 77 1.73 2.87 10.71
C ILE A 77 0.97 1.69 11.31
N LEU A 78 1.57 0.49 11.28
CA LEU A 78 0.95 -0.73 11.82
C LEU A 78 0.83 -0.66 13.36
N GLU A 79 1.79 -0.05 14.06
CA GLU A 79 1.74 0.11 15.52
C GLU A 79 0.67 1.12 15.96
N GLU A 80 0.49 2.21 15.22
CA GLU A 80 -0.21 3.40 15.74
C GLU A 80 -1.48 3.77 14.99
N THR A 81 -1.62 3.43 13.71
CA THR A 81 -2.64 4.04 12.84
C THR A 81 -3.56 3.03 12.15
N LEU A 82 -3.02 1.99 11.52
CA LEU A 82 -3.79 1.10 10.65
C LEU A 82 -3.24 -0.33 10.66
N CYS A 83 -3.72 -1.15 11.58
CA CYS A 83 -3.44 -2.59 11.66
C CYS A 83 -4.75 -3.37 11.87
N PRO A 84 -5.49 -3.68 10.79
CA PRO A 84 -6.70 -4.49 10.87
C PRO A 84 -6.38 -5.92 11.35
N GLU A 85 -7.32 -6.58 12.02
CA GLU A 85 -7.11 -7.89 12.65
C GLU A 85 -6.87 -9.03 11.63
N ARG A 86 -7.58 -9.02 10.49
CA ARG A 86 -7.47 -10.04 9.44
C ARG A 86 -7.39 -9.39 8.07
N VAL A 87 -6.39 -9.76 7.29
CA VAL A 87 -6.10 -9.14 6.00
C VAL A 87 -5.52 -10.12 4.98
N TYR A 88 -5.63 -9.78 3.70
CA TYR A 88 -4.80 -10.34 2.63
C TYR A 88 -3.59 -9.42 2.38
N LEU A 89 -2.41 -9.81 2.87
CA LEU A 89 -1.20 -8.98 2.79
C LEU A 89 -0.62 -8.95 1.37
N THR A 90 -0.44 -7.75 0.82
CA THR A 90 0.35 -7.49 -0.38
C THR A 90 1.51 -6.56 -0.02
N CYS A 91 2.74 -7.04 -0.12
CA CYS A 91 3.92 -6.26 0.19
C CYS A 91 5.11 -6.69 -0.66
N ARG A 92 6.16 -5.86 -0.70
CA ARG A 92 7.44 -6.26 -1.29
C ARG A 92 8.19 -7.21 -0.35
N THR A 93 9.17 -7.95 -0.90
CA THR A 93 9.91 -8.98 -0.14
C THR A 93 10.64 -8.40 1.08
N GLU A 94 11.19 -7.19 0.95
CA GLU A 94 11.85 -6.45 2.02
C GLU A 94 10.91 -6.10 3.21
N HIS A 95 9.59 -6.13 3.01
CA HIS A 95 8.60 -5.87 4.06
C HIS A 95 8.16 -7.14 4.80
N LEU A 96 8.48 -8.34 4.31
CA LEU A 96 8.06 -9.59 4.96
C LEU A 96 8.50 -9.71 6.42
N PRO A 97 9.71 -9.28 6.84
CA PRO A 97 10.10 -9.34 8.25
C PRO A 97 9.20 -8.48 9.14
N VAL A 98 8.85 -7.26 8.73
CA VAL A 98 7.99 -6.39 9.55
C VAL A 98 6.57 -6.94 9.65
N THR A 99 6.01 -7.55 8.60
CA THR A 99 4.65 -8.12 8.69
C THR A 99 4.55 -9.27 9.69
N ARG A 100 5.64 -10.00 9.98
CA ARG A 100 5.64 -11.08 10.97
C ARG A 100 5.53 -10.59 12.42
N ASP A 101 5.83 -9.34 12.69
CA ASP A 101 5.68 -8.76 14.01
C ASP A 101 4.20 -8.46 14.33
N PHE A 102 3.35 -8.32 13.30
CA PHE A 102 1.94 -7.95 13.43
C PHE A 102 0.97 -9.08 13.06
N TYR A 103 1.40 -10.00 12.18
CA TYR A 103 0.54 -11.02 11.61
C TYR A 103 1.17 -12.41 11.65
N VAL A 104 0.31 -13.41 11.85
CA VAL A 104 0.67 -14.82 11.69
C VAL A 104 0.25 -15.28 10.29
N TRP A 105 1.21 -15.75 9.50
CA TRP A 105 0.98 -16.28 8.15
C TRP A 105 2.01 -17.36 7.80
N ASP A 106 1.67 -18.28 6.91
CA ASP A 106 2.45 -19.49 6.58
C ASP A 106 2.98 -19.52 5.14
N ARG A 107 2.37 -18.78 4.22
CA ARG A 107 2.67 -18.82 2.78
C ARG A 107 2.84 -17.45 2.17
N THR A 108 3.75 -17.37 1.20
CA THR A 108 3.88 -16.25 0.27
C THR A 108 3.56 -16.72 -1.14
N ILE A 109 2.79 -15.94 -1.88
CA ILE A 109 2.49 -16.20 -3.29
C ILE A 109 3.14 -15.07 -4.11
N PRO A 110 4.10 -15.36 -5.01
CA PRO A 110 4.64 -14.35 -5.90
C PRO A 110 3.54 -13.76 -6.80
N MET A 111 3.42 -12.44 -6.81
CA MET A 111 2.50 -11.72 -7.68
C MET A 111 3.26 -11.14 -8.88
N TRP A 112 3.01 -11.72 -10.06
CA TRP A 112 3.57 -11.21 -11.31
C TRP A 112 2.64 -10.16 -11.91
N ARG A 113 3.21 -9.05 -12.38
CA ARG A 113 2.46 -7.99 -13.05
C ARG A 113 2.90 -7.88 -14.49
N MET A 114 1.92 -7.93 -15.39
CA MET A 114 2.14 -7.67 -16.81
C MET A 114 2.11 -6.16 -17.03
N VAL A 115 3.17 -5.64 -17.64
CA VAL A 115 3.30 -4.21 -17.91
C VAL A 115 3.68 -4.04 -19.36
N LEU A 116 2.94 -3.18 -20.04
CA LEU A 116 3.30 -2.71 -21.36
C LEU A 116 4.22 -1.51 -21.22
N GLN A 117 5.41 -1.58 -21.82
CA GLN A 117 6.24 -0.39 -21.97
C GLN A 117 5.59 0.49 -23.05
N PRO A 118 5.24 1.76 -22.77
CA PRO A 118 4.56 2.61 -23.74
C PRO A 118 5.26 2.68 -25.12
N PRO A 119 6.61 2.77 -25.21
CA PRO A 119 7.30 2.75 -26.51
C PRO A 119 7.16 1.45 -27.29
N SER A 120 6.80 0.35 -26.64
CA SER A 120 6.62 -0.98 -27.26
C SER A 120 5.19 -1.21 -27.75
N PHE A 121 4.25 -0.28 -27.49
CA PHE A 121 2.90 -0.38 -28.00
C PHE A 121 2.84 0.02 -29.48
N GLN A 122 2.36 -0.89 -30.32
CA GLN A 122 2.08 -0.63 -31.73
C GLN A 122 0.57 -0.81 -31.95
N SER A 123 -0.10 0.26 -32.38
CA SER A 123 -1.49 0.17 -32.83
C SER A 123 -1.54 -0.56 -34.17
N VAL A 124 -2.49 -1.49 -34.30
CA VAL A 124 -2.78 -2.20 -35.57
C VAL A 124 -3.73 -1.36 -36.42
#